data_AF-A0A089KAN6-F1
#
_entry.id   AF-A0A089KAN6-F1
#
_cell.length_a   1.000
_cell.length_b   1.000
_cell.length_c   1.000
_cell.angle_alpha   90.00
_cell.angle_beta   90.00
_cell.angle_gamma   90.00
#
_symmetry.space_group_name_H-M   'P 1'
#
loop_
_entity.id
_entity.type
_entity.pdbx_description
1 polymer ?
#
loop_
_entity_poly.entity_id
_entity_poly.type
_entity_poly.pdbx_seq_one_letter_code
_entity_poly.pdbx_strand_id
1 'polypeptide(L)'
;MKKVHAALIAGFGLILAGSLVAGGFHLYGSQTTLPKGTAIAGWDISGQDITEVRAALEAKLQALEATPLTLKAKGDTGLSVSLQQAGVTYEAQEFRRALKTLTDGPLMDRVQARYNWNGNWNIGIHLEISQLMNSLSPAWEKESFGVPVDAVRQITSDDRVVYTPGTTSFEVDWHALELALQAAVPTRLAGNGALEGKRILLEVPLTVKQPNVTLQALRDQGIERKITQFSTSLGASGPGRSFNVEAAAKAVNGTILPPGAIFDYGKAIQKAQAEYGFREAPVIVNGKLQPGTGGGICQVSSTLYNAALRSGLEIVERRNHSLPVSYLPKGQDATFAEGYINFRFRNNTGKHLIIKSEVKGRTLTVKLFGTFPRNVTYSLESRTVEVLPPTDKYVSDASLPKGGTRVLQSGKTGYVVETYITRYVDGKAKEKTKLSRDVYYAQKRVIAINRGGMSKSTLPESPGRQLVEDGVKGQ
;
A
#
# COMPACT_ATOMS: atom_id res chain seq x y z
N MET A 1 46.37 96.67 -28.27
CA MET A 1 45.23 96.73 -27.32
C MET A 1 43.88 96.22 -27.88
N LYS A 2 43.51 96.43 -29.15
CA LYS A 2 42.18 96.02 -29.69
C LYS A 2 41.92 94.49 -29.77
N LYS A 3 42.93 93.67 -30.11
CA LYS A 3 42.77 92.20 -30.21
C LYS A 3 42.54 91.51 -28.85
N VAL A 4 43.12 92.05 -27.77
CA VAL A 4 42.96 91.53 -26.40
C VAL A 4 41.55 91.81 -25.87
N HIS A 5 40.97 92.99 -26.19
CA HIS A 5 39.61 93.34 -25.79
C HIS A 5 38.55 92.49 -26.52
N ALA A 6 38.73 92.21 -27.82
CA ALA A 6 37.83 91.33 -28.56
C ALA A 6 37.85 89.88 -28.06
N ALA A 7 39.04 89.36 -27.71
CA ALA A 7 39.19 88.04 -27.10
C ALA A 7 38.56 87.97 -25.69
N LEU A 8 38.67 89.02 -24.89
CA LEU A 8 38.01 89.13 -23.59
C LEU A 8 36.48 89.19 -23.72
N ILE A 9 35.94 89.98 -24.64
CA ILE A 9 34.49 90.05 -24.89
C ILE A 9 33.96 88.69 -25.38
N ALA A 10 34.68 88.02 -26.29
CA ALA A 10 34.33 86.68 -26.74
C ALA A 10 34.41 85.66 -25.59
N GLY A 11 35.41 85.76 -24.71
CA GLY A 11 35.55 84.94 -23.51
C GLY A 11 34.42 85.15 -22.50
N PHE A 12 34.09 86.41 -22.18
CA PHE A 12 32.94 86.74 -21.32
C PHE A 12 31.61 86.32 -21.95
N GLY A 13 31.45 86.46 -23.27
CA GLY A 13 30.29 86.00 -24.01
C GLY A 13 30.12 84.48 -23.96
N LEU A 14 31.20 83.71 -24.07
CA LEU A 14 31.19 82.25 -23.92
C LEU A 14 30.88 81.83 -22.48
N ILE A 15 31.40 82.53 -21.47
CA ILE A 15 31.08 82.27 -20.06
C ILE A 15 29.61 82.57 -19.78
N LEU A 16 29.07 83.67 -20.31
CA LEU A 16 27.66 84.04 -20.18
C LEU A 16 26.74 83.04 -20.90
N ALA A 17 27.12 82.59 -22.10
CA ALA A 17 26.39 81.55 -22.81
C ALA A 17 26.43 80.22 -22.04
N GLY A 18 27.59 79.84 -21.49
CA GLY A 18 27.75 78.64 -20.67
C GLY A 18 26.93 78.70 -19.38
N SER A 19 26.85 79.86 -18.72
CA SER A 19 26.04 80.03 -17.50
C SER A 19 24.54 80.01 -17.80
N LEU A 20 24.09 80.56 -18.93
CA LEU A 20 22.70 80.46 -19.38
C LEU A 20 22.31 79.01 -19.70
N VAL A 21 23.19 78.26 -20.38
CA VAL A 21 22.97 76.83 -20.66
C VAL A 21 22.95 76.01 -19.37
N ALA A 22 23.90 76.23 -18.46
CA ALA A 22 23.94 75.56 -17.16
C ALA A 22 22.71 75.89 -16.30
N GLY A 23 22.26 77.15 -16.31
CA GLY A 23 21.03 77.60 -15.64
C GLY A 23 19.77 76.96 -16.23
N GLY A 24 19.71 76.83 -17.56
CA GLY A 24 18.64 76.11 -18.25
C GLY A 24 18.58 74.63 -17.88
N PHE A 25 19.73 73.95 -17.85
CA PHE A 25 19.83 72.57 -17.37
C PHE A 25 19.46 72.43 -15.90
N HIS A 26 19.85 73.40 -15.06
CA HIS A 26 19.44 73.43 -13.67
C HIS A 26 17.92 73.50 -13.54
N LEU A 27 17.27 74.48 -14.20
CA LEU A 27 15.81 74.64 -14.17
C LEU A 27 15.04 73.45 -14.74
N TYR A 28 15.56 72.84 -15.81
CA TYR A 28 14.93 71.66 -16.43
C TYR A 28 15.11 70.39 -15.57
N GLY A 29 16.32 70.16 -15.08
CA GLY A 29 16.66 69.00 -14.24
C GLY A 29 16.12 69.08 -12.81
N SER A 30 15.82 70.27 -12.29
CA SER A 30 15.31 70.48 -10.93
C SER A 30 13.78 70.56 -10.82
N GLN A 31 13.04 70.28 -11.89
CA GLN A 31 11.58 70.23 -11.83
C GLN A 31 11.13 69.12 -10.85
N THR A 32 10.09 69.39 -10.06
CA THR A 32 9.52 68.40 -9.12
C THR A 32 8.37 67.61 -9.73
N THR A 33 7.92 67.96 -10.93
CA THR A 33 6.81 67.32 -11.63
C THR A 33 7.27 66.29 -12.64
N LEU A 34 6.45 65.30 -12.95
CA LEU A 34 6.75 64.29 -13.96
C LEU A 34 6.73 64.84 -15.38
N PRO A 35 7.54 64.28 -16.30
CA PRO A 35 7.43 64.60 -17.72
C PRO A 35 6.01 64.37 -18.26
N LYS A 36 5.62 65.14 -19.27
CA LYS A 36 4.30 65.01 -19.88
C LYS A 36 4.15 63.65 -20.58
N GLY A 37 2.94 63.10 -20.58
CA GLY A 37 2.63 61.80 -21.19
C GLY A 37 3.06 60.60 -20.35
N THR A 38 3.36 60.80 -19.05
CA THR A 38 3.70 59.72 -18.13
C THR A 38 2.44 59.01 -17.62
N ALA A 39 2.38 57.70 -17.81
CA ALA A 39 1.36 56.82 -17.27
C ALA A 39 1.99 55.53 -16.71
N ILE A 40 1.40 54.99 -15.65
CA ILE A 40 1.78 53.69 -15.08
C ILE A 40 0.57 52.77 -15.03
N ALA A 41 0.64 51.65 -15.74
CA ALA A 41 -0.41 50.64 -15.83
C ALA A 41 -1.80 51.26 -16.17
N GLY A 42 -1.82 52.29 -17.02
CA GLY A 42 -3.02 53.02 -17.42
C GLY A 42 -3.43 54.19 -16.51
N TRP A 43 -2.75 54.41 -15.38
CA TRP A 43 -2.95 55.58 -14.54
C TRP A 43 -2.13 56.76 -15.07
N ASP A 44 -2.80 57.77 -15.61
CA ASP A 44 -2.18 59.02 -16.07
C ASP A 44 -1.72 59.87 -14.88
N ILE A 45 -0.40 60.14 -14.85
CA ILE A 45 0.31 60.90 -13.84
C ILE A 45 1.12 62.05 -14.47
N SER A 46 0.81 62.39 -15.72
CA SER A 46 1.48 63.41 -16.51
C SER A 46 1.46 64.77 -15.80
N GLY A 47 2.64 65.32 -15.52
CA GLY A 47 2.79 66.64 -14.92
C GLY A 47 2.48 66.73 -13.42
N GLN A 48 2.15 65.62 -12.75
CA GLN A 48 1.91 65.59 -11.30
C GLN A 48 3.24 65.67 -10.53
N ASP A 49 3.18 66.11 -9.26
CA ASP A 49 4.36 66.18 -8.40
C ASP A 49 4.88 64.78 -8.06
N ILE A 50 6.21 64.58 -8.12
CA ILE A 50 6.85 63.28 -7.94
C ILE A 50 6.61 62.73 -6.52
N THR A 51 6.56 63.59 -5.49
CA THR A 51 6.37 63.14 -4.11
C THR A 51 4.96 62.65 -3.87
N GLU A 52 3.96 63.37 -4.41
CA GLU A 52 2.55 62.99 -4.38
C GLU A 52 2.31 61.69 -5.14
N VAL A 53 2.88 61.56 -6.35
CA VAL A 53 2.77 60.34 -7.16
C VAL A 53 3.39 59.13 -6.45
N ARG A 54 4.52 59.30 -5.76
CA ARG A 54 5.15 58.22 -5.01
C ARG A 54 4.25 57.69 -3.88
N ALA A 55 3.62 58.60 -3.12
CA ALA A 55 2.69 58.23 -2.06
C ALA A 55 1.40 57.61 -2.63
N ALA A 56 0.85 58.19 -3.69
CA ALA A 56 -0.36 57.68 -4.34
C ALA A 56 -0.13 56.32 -5.03
N LEU A 57 1.05 56.07 -5.60
CA LEU A 57 1.43 54.77 -6.17
C LEU A 57 1.44 53.69 -5.09
N GLU A 58 2.09 53.95 -3.95
CA GLU A 58 2.11 53.02 -2.82
C GLU A 58 0.69 52.68 -2.35
N ALA A 59 -0.15 53.70 -2.14
CA ALA A 59 -1.54 53.52 -1.74
C ALA A 59 -2.35 52.72 -2.78
N LYS A 60 -2.14 52.95 -4.08
CA LYS A 60 -2.82 52.20 -5.14
C LYS A 60 -2.36 50.74 -5.24
N LEU A 61 -1.06 50.46 -5.06
CA LEU A 61 -0.55 49.09 -5.03
C LEU A 61 -1.13 48.34 -3.82
N GLN A 62 -1.14 48.94 -2.63
CA GLN A 62 -1.77 48.37 -1.43
C GLN A 62 -3.28 48.16 -1.60
N ALA A 63 -3.98 49.07 -2.29
CA ALA A 63 -5.40 48.89 -2.60
C ALA A 63 -5.65 47.71 -3.56
N LEU A 64 -4.75 47.45 -4.52
CA LEU A 64 -4.81 46.25 -5.35
C LEU A 64 -4.62 44.99 -4.50
N GLU A 65 -3.60 44.96 -3.63
CA GLU A 65 -3.33 43.84 -2.73
C GLU A 65 -4.49 43.57 -1.75
N ALA A 66 -5.21 44.61 -1.32
CA ALA A 66 -6.38 44.51 -0.46
C ALA A 66 -7.67 44.06 -1.19
N THR A 67 -7.63 43.89 -2.52
CA THR A 67 -8.81 43.49 -3.31
C THR A 67 -9.34 42.13 -2.81
N PRO A 68 -10.63 42.00 -2.46
CA PRO A 68 -11.20 40.73 -2.05
C PRO A 68 -11.24 39.71 -3.20
N LEU A 69 -10.69 38.53 -2.94
CA LEU A 69 -10.76 37.32 -3.74
C LEU A 69 -11.69 36.32 -3.05
N THR A 70 -12.80 35.99 -3.71
CA THR A 70 -13.71 34.94 -3.31
C THR A 70 -13.42 33.69 -4.14
N LEU A 71 -12.94 32.65 -3.46
CA LEU A 71 -12.71 31.33 -4.00
C LEU A 71 -13.97 30.49 -3.76
N LYS A 72 -14.65 30.09 -4.84
CA LYS A 72 -15.80 29.19 -4.75
C LYS A 72 -15.38 27.77 -5.12
N ALA A 73 -15.63 26.84 -4.23
CA ALA A 73 -15.53 25.43 -4.50
C ALA A 73 -16.92 24.78 -4.53
N LYS A 74 -16.95 23.49 -4.83
CA LYS A 74 -18.17 22.71 -4.99
C LYS A 74 -18.98 22.66 -3.68
N GLY A 75 -20.30 22.90 -3.77
CA GLY A 75 -21.23 22.78 -2.64
C GLY A 75 -21.35 24.03 -1.76
N ASP A 76 -21.27 25.22 -2.36
CA ASP A 76 -21.31 26.54 -1.68
C ASP A 76 -20.20 26.76 -0.64
N THR A 77 -19.15 25.93 -0.66
CA THR A 77 -17.94 26.16 0.11
C THR A 77 -17.17 27.31 -0.51
N GLY A 78 -17.25 28.48 0.14
CA GLY A 78 -16.59 29.70 -0.29
C GLY A 78 -15.54 30.14 0.73
N LEU A 79 -14.35 30.48 0.26
CA LEU A 79 -13.33 31.14 1.06
C LEU A 79 -13.14 32.57 0.54
N SER A 80 -13.15 33.55 1.42
CA SER A 80 -12.86 34.94 1.06
C SER A 80 -11.55 35.36 1.70
N VAL A 81 -10.58 35.73 0.86
CA VAL A 81 -9.25 36.25 1.24
C VAL A 81 -8.96 37.53 0.47
N SER A 82 -7.95 38.32 0.85
CA SER A 82 -7.43 39.37 -0.02
C SER A 82 -6.45 38.79 -1.05
N LEU A 83 -6.16 39.55 -2.13
CA LEU A 83 -5.09 39.19 -3.07
C LEU A 83 -3.74 39.03 -2.35
N GLN A 84 -3.44 39.88 -1.36
CA GLN A 84 -2.23 39.76 -0.54
C GLN A 84 -2.18 38.43 0.21
N GLN A 85 -3.28 38.05 0.87
CA GLN A 85 -3.38 36.77 1.59
C GLN A 85 -3.32 35.57 0.66
N ALA A 86 -3.70 35.76 -0.61
CA ALA A 86 -3.55 34.78 -1.68
C ALA A 86 -2.13 34.70 -2.26
N GLY A 87 -1.18 35.48 -1.73
CA GLY A 87 0.21 35.52 -2.20
C GLY A 87 0.44 36.43 -3.41
N VAL A 88 -0.52 37.28 -3.79
CA VAL A 88 -0.36 38.24 -4.88
C VAL A 88 0.15 39.56 -4.33
N THR A 89 1.30 40.01 -4.85
CA THR A 89 1.91 41.30 -4.52
C THR A 89 2.19 42.09 -5.79
N TYR A 90 2.20 43.42 -5.68
CA TYR A 90 2.42 44.31 -6.80
C TYR A 90 3.64 45.20 -6.58
N GLU A 91 4.45 45.37 -7.62
CA GLU A 91 5.61 46.24 -7.56
C GLU A 91 5.73 47.12 -8.80
N ALA A 92 6.51 48.20 -8.68
CA ALA A 92 6.78 49.14 -9.77
C ALA A 92 8.27 49.45 -9.82
N GLN A 93 9.12 48.41 -9.77
CA GLN A 93 10.55 48.54 -9.51
C GLN A 93 11.25 49.45 -10.54
N GLU A 94 10.97 49.26 -11.83
CA GLU A 94 11.56 50.06 -12.91
C GLU A 94 11.14 51.54 -12.83
N PHE A 95 9.86 51.80 -12.56
CA PHE A 95 9.37 53.17 -12.38
C PHE A 95 9.99 53.83 -11.14
N ARG A 96 10.09 53.11 -10.01
CA ARG A 96 10.73 53.63 -8.79
C ARG A 96 12.21 53.97 -9.00
N ARG A 97 12.95 53.15 -9.76
CA ARG A 97 14.33 53.45 -10.15
C ARG A 97 14.40 54.73 -10.99
N ALA A 98 13.51 54.87 -11.97
CA ALA A 98 13.44 56.06 -12.82
C ALA A 98 13.09 57.33 -12.01
N LEU A 99 12.15 57.25 -11.07
CA LEU A 99 11.83 58.36 -10.16
C LEU A 99 13.04 58.77 -9.33
N LYS A 100 13.78 57.80 -8.78
CA LYS A 100 14.99 58.07 -8.00
C LYS A 100 16.04 58.81 -8.81
N THR A 101 16.23 58.44 -10.08
CA THR A 101 17.15 59.16 -10.98
C THR A 101 16.69 60.60 -11.20
N LEU A 102 15.38 60.86 -11.34
CA LEU A 102 14.84 62.20 -11.51
C LEU A 102 14.98 63.10 -10.28
N THR A 103 14.95 62.54 -9.06
CA THR A 103 15.01 63.33 -7.82
C THR A 103 16.42 63.43 -7.25
N ASP A 104 17.11 62.30 -7.16
CA ASP A 104 18.32 62.14 -6.34
C ASP A 104 19.61 62.06 -7.19
N GLY A 105 19.46 61.97 -8.53
CA GLY A 105 20.58 61.87 -9.45
C GLY A 105 21.40 63.16 -9.59
N PRO A 106 22.67 63.05 -10.02
CA PRO A 106 23.44 64.19 -10.51
C PRO A 106 22.64 65.03 -11.53
N LEU A 107 22.92 66.34 -11.62
CA LEU A 107 22.13 67.23 -12.47
C LEU A 107 22.03 66.75 -13.92
N MET A 108 23.14 66.28 -14.51
CA MET A 108 23.12 65.81 -15.89
C MET A 108 22.32 64.52 -16.08
N ASP A 109 22.34 63.62 -15.10
CA ASP A 109 21.54 62.38 -15.15
C ASP A 109 20.05 62.69 -15.08
N ARG A 110 19.65 63.68 -14.28
CA ARG A 110 18.26 64.17 -14.20
C ARG A 110 17.79 64.77 -15.53
N VAL A 111 18.63 65.61 -16.15
CA VAL A 111 18.34 66.22 -17.46
C VAL A 111 18.18 65.13 -18.53
N GLN A 112 19.12 64.18 -18.58
CA GLN A 112 19.10 63.10 -19.56
C GLN A 112 17.91 62.15 -19.35
N ALA A 113 17.59 61.81 -18.10
CA ALA A 113 16.43 60.98 -17.76
C ALA A 113 15.10 61.65 -18.12
N ARG A 114 14.97 62.98 -17.94
CA ARG A 114 13.78 63.73 -18.39
C ARG A 114 13.67 63.78 -19.91
N TYR A 115 14.78 63.98 -20.60
CA TYR A 115 14.78 64.09 -22.05
C TYR A 115 14.42 62.76 -22.73
N ASN A 116 14.96 61.65 -22.22
CA ASN A 116 14.72 60.29 -22.73
C ASN A 116 13.59 59.56 -21.99
N TRP A 117 12.65 60.30 -21.40
CA TRP A 117 11.66 59.71 -20.51
C TRP A 117 10.71 58.77 -21.25
N ASN A 118 10.55 57.55 -20.74
CA ASN A 118 9.52 56.63 -21.21
C ASN A 118 8.15 57.07 -20.67
N GLY A 119 7.19 57.33 -21.56
CA GLY A 119 5.85 57.74 -21.16
C GLY A 119 5.01 56.61 -20.54
N ASN A 120 5.30 55.34 -20.83
CA ASN A 120 4.41 54.24 -20.42
C ASN A 120 5.14 53.19 -19.59
N TRP A 121 4.67 52.99 -18.36
CA TRP A 121 5.25 52.09 -17.38
C TRP A 121 4.27 50.97 -17.01
N ASN A 122 4.79 49.80 -16.67
CA ASN A 122 4.00 48.67 -16.18
C ASN A 122 4.29 48.41 -14.70
N ILE A 123 3.37 47.73 -14.03
CA ILE A 123 3.59 47.13 -12.72
C ILE A 123 4.01 45.67 -12.88
N GLY A 124 4.90 45.20 -12.02
CA GLY A 124 5.21 43.79 -11.83
C GLY A 124 4.18 43.15 -10.89
N ILE A 125 3.87 41.89 -11.15
CA ILE A 125 2.98 41.07 -10.32
C ILE A 125 3.77 39.85 -9.91
N HIS A 126 3.83 39.59 -8.61
CA HIS A 126 4.45 38.39 -8.06
C HIS A 126 3.38 37.56 -7.36
N LEU A 127 3.33 36.27 -7.69
CA LEU A 127 2.40 35.30 -7.10
C LEU A 127 3.19 34.23 -6.36
N GLU A 128 2.92 34.10 -5.06
CA GLU A 128 3.41 33.05 -4.21
C GLU A 128 2.25 32.11 -3.81
N ILE A 129 1.90 31.17 -4.70
CA ILE A 129 0.71 30.31 -4.54
C ILE A 129 0.73 29.47 -3.26
N SER A 130 1.91 29.20 -2.70
CA SER A 130 2.07 28.48 -1.42
C SER A 130 1.38 29.20 -0.25
N GLN A 131 1.21 30.52 -0.29
CA GLN A 131 0.47 31.23 0.76
C GLN A 131 -1.00 30.81 0.81
N LEU A 132 -1.60 30.52 -0.36
CA LEU A 132 -2.97 30.09 -0.49
C LEU A 132 -3.19 28.64 0.01
N MET A 133 -2.12 27.82 0.06
CA MET A 133 -2.14 26.48 0.68
C MET A 133 -2.43 26.52 2.18
N ASN A 134 -2.16 27.65 2.85
CA ASN A 134 -2.54 27.82 4.26
C ASN A 134 -4.06 27.92 4.42
N SER A 135 -4.74 28.50 3.44
CA SER A 135 -6.20 28.69 3.48
C SER A 135 -6.96 27.53 2.82
N LEU A 136 -6.49 27.01 1.68
CA LEU A 136 -6.98 25.77 1.07
C LEU A 136 -6.13 24.57 1.51
N SER A 137 -6.03 24.38 2.83
CA SER A 137 -5.19 23.33 3.41
C SER A 137 -5.77 21.92 3.20
N PRO A 138 -4.97 20.85 3.37
CA PRO A 138 -5.50 19.48 3.37
C PRO A 138 -6.62 19.24 4.41
N ALA A 139 -6.63 20.00 5.52
CA ALA A 139 -7.71 19.94 6.50
C ALA A 139 -9.00 20.56 5.95
N TRP A 140 -8.89 21.70 5.25
CA TRP A 140 -10.02 22.33 4.57
C TRP A 140 -10.57 21.44 3.44
N GLU A 141 -9.72 20.79 2.65
CA GLU A 141 -10.15 19.84 1.62
C GLU A 141 -10.94 18.67 2.23
N LYS A 142 -10.45 18.13 3.35
CA LYS A 142 -11.11 17.05 4.08
C LYS A 142 -12.46 17.48 4.66
N GLU A 143 -12.55 18.69 5.20
CA GLU A 143 -13.81 19.24 5.72
C GLU A 143 -14.80 19.51 4.59
N SER A 144 -14.34 20.03 3.46
CA SER A 144 -15.16 20.44 2.32
C SER A 144 -15.62 19.28 1.45
N PHE A 145 -14.76 18.29 1.21
CA PHE A 145 -14.98 17.21 0.23
C PHE A 145 -14.93 15.80 0.83
N GLY A 146 -14.63 15.68 2.12
CA GLY A 146 -14.40 14.39 2.78
C GLY A 146 -13.06 13.76 2.39
N VAL A 147 -12.89 12.49 2.77
CA VAL A 147 -11.75 11.65 2.36
C VAL A 147 -12.23 10.53 1.45
N PRO A 148 -11.39 10.07 0.51
CA PRO A 148 -11.76 8.92 -0.29
C PRO A 148 -11.87 7.69 0.62
N VAL A 149 -12.86 6.85 0.37
CA VAL A 149 -13.11 5.62 1.13
C VAL A 149 -12.78 4.43 0.24
N ASP A 150 -11.95 3.53 0.74
CA ASP A 150 -11.54 2.33 0.01
C ASP A 150 -12.72 1.43 -0.34
N ALA A 151 -12.65 0.83 -1.53
CA ALA A 151 -13.54 -0.26 -1.89
C ALA A 151 -13.24 -1.48 -1.01
N VAL A 152 -14.29 -2.25 -0.70
CA VAL A 152 -14.18 -3.41 0.20
C VAL A 152 -14.65 -4.66 -0.53
N ARG A 153 -13.89 -5.76 -0.36
CA ARG A 153 -14.37 -7.11 -0.67
C ARG A 153 -14.60 -7.87 0.62
N GLN A 154 -15.82 -8.36 0.82
CA GLN A 154 -16.19 -9.18 1.95
C GLN A 154 -16.67 -10.56 1.49
N ILE A 155 -16.32 -11.59 2.26
CA ILE A 155 -16.94 -12.91 2.18
C ILE A 155 -17.96 -13.00 3.32
N THR A 156 -19.23 -13.09 2.99
CA THR A 156 -20.35 -13.16 3.95
C THR A 156 -20.42 -14.53 4.65
N SER A 157 -21.24 -14.65 5.69
CA SER A 157 -21.43 -15.89 6.45
C SER A 157 -22.03 -17.03 5.62
N ASP A 158 -22.78 -16.70 4.57
CA ASP A 158 -23.32 -17.63 3.56
C ASP A 158 -22.37 -17.84 2.36
N ASP A 159 -21.08 -17.54 2.52
CA ASP A 159 -20.01 -17.75 1.52
C ASP A 159 -20.21 -17.00 0.20
N ARG A 160 -20.89 -15.85 0.20
CA ARG A 160 -20.97 -14.95 -0.98
C ARG A 160 -19.83 -13.94 -0.96
N VAL A 161 -19.27 -13.67 -2.14
CA VAL A 161 -18.29 -12.59 -2.32
C VAL A 161 -19.04 -11.31 -2.68
N VAL A 162 -19.02 -10.34 -1.79
CA VAL A 162 -19.67 -9.04 -1.94
C VAL A 162 -18.61 -7.97 -2.08
N TYR A 163 -18.84 -7.06 -3.03
CA TYR A 163 -17.97 -5.93 -3.28
C TYR A 163 -18.75 -4.65 -3.01
N THR A 164 -18.23 -3.81 -2.11
CA THR A 164 -18.75 -2.49 -1.82
C THR A 164 -17.87 -1.47 -2.54
N PRO A 165 -18.41 -0.65 -3.46
CA PRO A 165 -17.65 0.42 -4.09
C PRO A 165 -17.09 1.39 -3.05
N GLY A 166 -15.88 1.87 -3.29
CA GLY A 166 -15.33 3.00 -2.56
C GLY A 166 -15.95 4.32 -3.02
N THR A 167 -15.64 5.39 -2.31
CA THR A 167 -16.00 6.76 -2.70
C THR A 167 -14.75 7.58 -2.99
N THR A 168 -14.84 8.45 -3.98
CA THR A 168 -13.78 9.43 -4.30
C THR A 168 -13.97 10.69 -3.47
N SER A 169 -12.91 11.48 -3.32
CA SER A 169 -13.00 12.88 -2.87
C SER A 169 -12.43 13.80 -3.94
N PHE A 170 -12.30 15.08 -3.62
CA PHE A 170 -11.64 16.07 -4.45
C PHE A 170 -10.41 16.62 -3.73
N GLU A 171 -9.45 17.11 -4.50
CA GLU A 171 -8.33 17.93 -4.04
C GLU A 171 -8.13 19.10 -5.01
N VAL A 172 -7.46 20.15 -4.56
CA VAL A 172 -7.22 21.35 -5.35
C VAL A 172 -6.23 21.05 -6.47
N ASP A 173 -6.60 21.41 -7.69
CA ASP A 173 -5.65 21.46 -8.80
C ASP A 173 -4.85 22.76 -8.72
N TRP A 174 -3.73 22.69 -8.01
CA TRP A 174 -2.86 23.83 -7.75
C TRP A 174 -2.33 24.49 -9.02
N HIS A 175 -2.03 23.70 -10.05
CA HIS A 175 -1.52 24.23 -11.30
C HIS A 175 -2.59 25.01 -12.05
N ALA A 176 -3.80 24.45 -12.18
CA ALA A 176 -4.92 25.15 -12.80
C ALA A 176 -5.34 26.38 -12.00
N LEU A 177 -5.30 26.32 -10.65
CA LEU A 177 -5.64 27.43 -9.78
C LEU A 177 -4.65 28.59 -9.94
N GLU A 178 -3.35 28.31 -10.01
CA GLU A 178 -2.32 29.32 -10.22
C GLU A 178 -2.53 30.07 -11.54
N LEU A 179 -2.77 29.34 -12.64
CA LEU A 179 -3.06 29.92 -13.95
C LEU A 179 -4.33 30.77 -13.93
N ALA A 180 -5.39 30.28 -13.29
CA ALA A 180 -6.66 30.99 -13.20
C ALA A 180 -6.51 32.28 -12.37
N LEU A 181 -5.73 32.25 -11.29
CA LEU A 181 -5.43 33.41 -10.47
C LEU A 181 -4.58 34.44 -11.23
N GLN A 182 -3.52 34.02 -11.92
CA GLN A 182 -2.70 34.90 -12.77
C GLN A 182 -3.52 35.61 -13.85
N ALA A 183 -4.53 34.94 -14.42
CA ALA A 183 -5.42 35.54 -15.41
C ALA A 183 -6.45 36.51 -14.79
N ALA A 184 -6.81 36.31 -13.52
CA ALA A 184 -7.87 37.08 -12.84
C ALA A 184 -7.36 38.35 -12.13
N VAL A 185 -6.06 38.42 -11.80
CA VAL A 185 -5.49 39.57 -11.06
C VAL A 185 -5.46 40.85 -11.91
N PRO A 186 -5.84 42.01 -11.34
CA PRO A 186 -5.81 43.28 -12.07
C PRO A 186 -4.41 43.72 -12.49
N THR A 187 -4.19 43.95 -13.78
CA THR A 187 -2.89 44.43 -14.32
C THR A 187 -2.82 45.94 -14.49
N ARG A 188 -3.90 46.67 -14.15
CA ARG A 188 -4.04 48.11 -14.39
C ARG A 188 -4.29 48.89 -13.10
N LEU A 189 -3.57 50.01 -12.94
CA LEU A 189 -3.86 51.01 -11.92
C LEU A 189 -4.96 51.90 -12.49
N ALA A 190 -6.17 51.78 -11.97
CA ALA A 190 -7.28 52.57 -12.46
C ALA A 190 -7.20 54.03 -11.95
N GLY A 191 -7.87 54.95 -12.65
CA GLY A 191 -8.12 56.32 -12.17
C GLY A 191 -8.85 56.34 -10.81
N ASN A 192 -8.94 57.50 -10.17
CA ASN A 192 -9.54 57.61 -8.83
C ASN A 192 -10.94 56.97 -8.77
N GLY A 193 -11.18 56.12 -7.77
CA GLY A 193 -12.46 55.42 -7.52
C GLY A 193 -12.68 54.09 -8.28
N ALA A 194 -11.88 53.74 -9.28
CA ALA A 194 -12.18 52.58 -10.15
C ALA A 194 -11.76 51.19 -9.62
N LEU A 195 -11.23 51.13 -8.39
CA LEU A 195 -10.96 49.88 -7.65
C LEU A 195 -11.92 49.70 -6.46
N GLU A 196 -12.70 50.72 -6.08
CA GLU A 196 -13.64 50.62 -4.97
C GLU A 196 -14.76 49.62 -5.31
N GLY A 197 -14.96 48.63 -4.42
CA GLY A 197 -16.01 47.63 -4.56
C GLY A 197 -15.74 46.50 -5.56
N LYS A 198 -14.57 46.47 -6.23
CA LYS A 198 -14.21 45.32 -7.08
C LYS A 198 -13.92 44.09 -6.22
N ARG A 199 -14.52 42.97 -6.62
CA ARG A 199 -14.31 41.65 -6.03
C ARG A 199 -13.96 40.68 -7.14
N ILE A 200 -12.98 39.84 -6.90
CA ILE A 200 -12.60 38.78 -7.84
C ILE A 200 -13.31 37.52 -7.38
N LEU A 201 -14.06 36.91 -8.28
CA LEU A 201 -14.68 35.62 -8.06
C LEU A 201 -13.93 34.58 -8.90
N LEU A 202 -13.40 33.56 -8.24
CA LEU A 202 -12.66 32.48 -8.89
C LEU A 202 -13.24 31.13 -8.46
N GLU A 203 -13.54 30.27 -9.42
CA GLU A 203 -13.85 28.87 -9.13
C GLU A 203 -12.56 28.12 -8.85
N VAL A 204 -12.52 27.35 -7.77
CA VAL A 204 -11.37 26.52 -7.40
C VAL A 204 -11.36 25.29 -8.32
N PRO A 205 -10.36 25.12 -9.19
CA PRO A 205 -10.24 23.91 -10.01
C PRO A 205 -9.93 22.71 -9.12
N LEU A 206 -10.62 21.59 -9.36
CA LEU A 206 -10.53 20.38 -8.54
C LEU A 206 -10.14 19.17 -9.39
N THR A 207 -9.28 18.31 -8.84
CA THR A 207 -9.00 16.97 -9.36
C THR A 207 -9.68 15.90 -8.50
N VAL A 208 -9.98 14.76 -9.11
CA VAL A 208 -10.60 13.63 -8.40
C VAL A 208 -9.51 12.84 -7.67
N LYS A 209 -9.64 12.73 -6.35
CA LYS A 209 -8.78 11.89 -5.53
C LYS A 209 -9.40 10.50 -5.39
N GLN A 210 -8.72 9.51 -5.97
CA GLN A 210 -9.13 8.12 -5.91
C GLN A 210 -8.83 7.50 -4.54
N PRO A 211 -9.61 6.51 -4.08
CA PRO A 211 -9.23 5.70 -2.93
C PRO A 211 -7.97 4.86 -3.22
N ASN A 212 -7.27 4.45 -2.17
CA ASN A 212 -6.08 3.61 -2.29
C ASN A 212 -6.43 2.23 -2.87
N VAL A 213 -7.60 1.71 -2.50
CA VAL A 213 -8.16 0.47 -3.03
C VAL A 213 -9.40 0.78 -3.85
N THR A 214 -9.28 0.64 -5.18
CA THR A 214 -10.42 0.82 -6.09
C THR A 214 -11.21 -0.48 -6.25
N LEU A 215 -12.50 -0.33 -6.59
CA LEU A 215 -13.34 -1.48 -6.93
C LEU A 215 -12.74 -2.30 -8.08
N GLN A 216 -12.20 -1.62 -9.08
CA GLN A 216 -11.55 -2.25 -10.23
C GLN A 216 -10.36 -3.10 -9.78
N ALA A 217 -9.46 -2.56 -8.95
CA ALA A 217 -8.32 -3.30 -8.42
C ALA A 217 -8.74 -4.58 -7.68
N LEU A 218 -9.83 -4.54 -6.89
CA LEU A 218 -10.36 -5.74 -6.22
C LEU A 218 -11.00 -6.74 -7.19
N ARG A 219 -11.61 -6.27 -8.28
CA ARG A 219 -12.21 -7.13 -9.31
C ARG A 219 -11.14 -7.80 -10.17
N ASP A 220 -10.07 -7.09 -10.49
CA ASP A 220 -8.93 -7.60 -11.27
C ASP A 220 -8.23 -8.77 -10.57
N GLN A 221 -8.29 -8.82 -9.22
CA GLN A 221 -7.82 -9.96 -8.44
C GLN A 221 -8.56 -11.27 -8.80
N GLY A 222 -9.80 -11.22 -9.29
CA GLY A 222 -10.56 -12.40 -9.73
C GLY A 222 -11.05 -13.28 -8.59
N ILE A 223 -11.63 -12.68 -7.54
CA ILE A 223 -12.28 -13.43 -6.45
C ILE A 223 -13.80 -13.38 -6.65
N GLU A 224 -14.37 -14.36 -7.35
CA GLU A 224 -15.79 -14.32 -7.71
C GLU A 224 -16.69 -15.10 -6.76
N ARG A 225 -16.24 -16.26 -6.28
CA ARG A 225 -17.08 -17.23 -5.57
C ARG A 225 -16.27 -18.21 -4.74
N LYS A 226 -16.94 -19.00 -3.90
CA LYS A 226 -16.40 -20.25 -3.36
C LYS A 226 -16.18 -21.24 -4.52
N ILE A 227 -14.94 -21.71 -4.67
CA ILE A 227 -14.53 -22.72 -5.65
C ILE A 227 -14.79 -24.12 -5.11
N THR A 228 -14.31 -24.38 -3.89
CA THR A 228 -14.43 -25.68 -3.24
C THR A 228 -14.53 -25.53 -1.73
N GLN A 229 -14.96 -26.61 -1.09
CA GLN A 229 -15.00 -26.77 0.35
C GLN A 229 -14.61 -28.20 0.68
N PHE A 230 -13.80 -28.38 1.72
CA PHE A 230 -13.51 -29.69 2.29
C PHE A 230 -13.46 -29.61 3.81
N SER A 231 -13.96 -30.65 4.47
CA SER A 231 -14.10 -30.68 5.93
C SER A 231 -13.60 -32.00 6.51
N THR A 232 -13.01 -31.94 7.70
CA THR A 232 -12.64 -33.12 8.49
C THR A 232 -13.20 -33.02 9.90
N SER A 233 -13.68 -34.14 10.43
CA SER A 233 -14.23 -34.19 11.79
C SER A 233 -13.10 -34.22 12.84
N LEU A 234 -13.29 -33.49 13.94
CA LEU A 234 -12.43 -33.61 15.13
C LEU A 234 -12.90 -34.77 16.03
N GLY A 235 -14.01 -35.47 15.72
CA GLY A 235 -14.48 -36.63 16.46
C GLY A 235 -14.55 -36.37 17.97
N ALA A 236 -14.01 -37.26 18.79
CA ALA A 236 -13.89 -37.10 20.25
C ALA A 236 -12.56 -36.47 20.71
N SER A 237 -11.86 -35.70 19.85
CA SER A 237 -10.62 -35.00 20.22
C SER A 237 -10.70 -34.26 21.55
N GLY A 238 -9.67 -34.45 22.38
CA GLY A 238 -9.50 -33.71 23.62
C GLY A 238 -9.29 -32.19 23.43
N PRO A 239 -9.34 -31.42 24.52
CA PRO A 239 -9.29 -29.96 24.47
C PRO A 239 -7.96 -29.43 23.93
N GLY A 240 -6.81 -30.00 24.29
CA GLY A 240 -5.50 -29.60 23.77
C GLY A 240 -5.40 -29.74 22.24
N ARG A 241 -5.81 -30.89 21.72
CA ARG A 241 -5.84 -31.15 20.26
C ARG A 241 -6.78 -30.20 19.53
N SER A 242 -7.98 -29.98 20.06
CA SER A 242 -8.97 -29.08 19.43
C SER A 242 -8.46 -27.65 19.38
N PHE A 243 -7.82 -27.18 20.46
CA PHE A 243 -7.18 -25.87 20.53
C PHE A 243 -6.08 -25.71 19.45
N ASN A 244 -5.20 -26.71 19.31
CA ASN A 244 -4.11 -26.66 18.33
C ASN A 244 -4.64 -26.60 16.88
N VAL A 245 -5.68 -27.39 16.57
CA VAL A 245 -6.34 -27.37 15.25
C VAL A 245 -6.96 -26.00 14.99
N GLU A 246 -7.61 -25.40 16.00
CA GLU A 246 -8.20 -24.06 15.87
C GLU A 246 -7.12 -22.98 15.67
N ALA A 247 -6.02 -23.03 16.43
CA ALA A 247 -4.90 -22.10 16.29
C ALA A 247 -4.28 -22.16 14.88
N ALA A 248 -3.98 -23.36 14.38
CA ALA A 248 -3.48 -23.53 13.02
C ALA A 248 -4.51 -23.09 11.95
N ALA A 249 -5.80 -23.40 12.15
CA ALA A 249 -6.86 -22.96 11.25
C ALA A 249 -7.00 -21.42 11.21
N LYS A 250 -6.85 -20.73 12.34
CA LYS A 250 -6.86 -19.26 12.40
C LYS A 250 -5.70 -18.64 11.63
N ALA A 251 -4.50 -19.24 11.71
CA ALA A 251 -3.33 -18.74 10.99
C ALA A 251 -3.45 -18.90 9.46
N VAL A 252 -4.08 -19.98 8.99
CA VAL A 252 -4.37 -20.21 7.57
C VAL A 252 -5.50 -19.30 7.06
N ASN A 253 -6.45 -18.94 7.92
CA ASN A 253 -7.67 -18.22 7.54
C ASN A 253 -7.37 -16.80 7.04
N GLY A 254 -7.97 -16.43 5.91
CA GLY A 254 -7.81 -15.12 5.31
C GLY A 254 -6.57 -14.97 4.42
N THR A 255 -5.80 -16.05 4.21
CA THR A 255 -4.64 -16.00 3.30
C THR A 255 -5.09 -15.67 1.88
N ILE A 256 -4.54 -14.59 1.32
CA ILE A 256 -4.70 -14.21 -0.10
C ILE A 256 -3.43 -14.67 -0.83
N LEU A 257 -3.60 -15.50 -1.85
CA LEU A 257 -2.52 -16.10 -2.61
C LEU A 257 -2.56 -15.56 -4.06
N PRO A 258 -1.58 -14.74 -4.49
CA PRO A 258 -1.50 -14.26 -5.86
C PRO A 258 -1.29 -15.39 -6.89
N PRO A 259 -1.54 -15.13 -8.19
CA PRO A 259 -1.21 -16.07 -9.26
C PRO A 259 0.26 -16.50 -9.20
N GLY A 260 0.52 -17.81 -9.36
CA GLY A 260 1.87 -18.39 -9.36
C GLY A 260 2.52 -18.55 -7.98
N ALA A 261 1.98 -17.90 -6.95
CA ALA A 261 2.52 -17.95 -5.59
C ALA A 261 2.33 -19.35 -4.95
N ILE A 262 3.26 -19.70 -4.05
CA ILE A 262 3.23 -20.96 -3.30
C ILE A 262 2.72 -20.68 -1.89
N PHE A 263 1.67 -21.40 -1.49
CA PHE A 263 1.27 -21.47 -0.09
C PHE A 263 2.27 -22.34 0.68
N ASP A 264 2.77 -21.84 1.80
CA ASP A 264 3.71 -22.54 2.67
C ASP A 264 3.07 -22.78 4.04
N TYR A 265 2.76 -24.05 4.33
CA TYR A 265 2.09 -24.40 5.58
C TYR A 265 2.97 -24.16 6.81
N GLY A 266 4.28 -24.36 6.71
CA GLY A 266 5.24 -24.05 7.78
C GLY A 266 5.19 -22.58 8.22
N LYS A 267 5.04 -21.64 7.29
CA LYS A 267 4.84 -20.22 7.64
C LYS A 267 3.53 -19.99 8.41
N ALA A 268 2.46 -20.70 8.05
CA ALA A 268 1.20 -20.65 8.81
C ALA A 268 1.36 -21.23 10.22
N ILE A 269 2.15 -22.29 10.40
CA ILE A 269 2.45 -22.85 11.72
C ILE A 269 3.29 -21.90 12.57
N GLN A 270 4.32 -21.27 12.00
CA GLN A 270 5.11 -20.25 12.71
C GLN A 270 4.23 -19.09 13.19
N LYS A 271 3.32 -18.60 12.33
CA LYS A 271 2.32 -17.60 12.70
C LYS A 271 1.41 -18.10 13.83
N ALA A 272 0.89 -19.33 13.72
CA ALA A 272 0.02 -19.91 14.75
C ALA A 272 0.72 -20.03 16.11
N GLN A 273 1.97 -20.49 16.11
CA GLN A 273 2.79 -20.59 17.31
C GLN A 273 3.03 -19.22 17.94
N ALA A 274 3.33 -18.18 17.14
CA ALA A 274 3.57 -16.83 17.63
C ALA A 274 2.31 -16.13 18.17
N GLU A 275 1.16 -16.30 17.52
CA GLU A 275 -0.08 -15.57 17.87
C GLU A 275 -0.92 -16.29 18.93
N TYR A 276 -0.97 -17.63 18.91
CA TYR A 276 -1.90 -18.41 19.72
C TYR A 276 -1.21 -19.44 20.62
N GLY A 277 0.01 -19.86 20.24
CA GLY A 277 0.72 -20.98 20.85
C GLY A 277 0.06 -22.34 20.59
N PHE A 278 0.68 -23.39 21.11
CA PHE A 278 0.15 -24.75 21.08
C PHE A 278 0.17 -25.39 22.46
N ARG A 279 -0.73 -26.35 22.66
CA ARG A 279 -0.88 -27.15 23.87
C ARG A 279 -0.42 -28.58 23.64
N GLU A 280 -0.14 -29.26 24.75
CA GLU A 280 0.13 -30.70 24.72
C GLU A 280 -1.10 -31.47 24.21
N ALA A 281 -0.86 -32.39 23.28
CA ALA A 281 -1.82 -33.31 22.73
C ALA A 281 -1.10 -34.54 22.13
N PRO A 282 -1.80 -35.64 21.83
CA PRO A 282 -1.16 -36.78 21.17
C PRO A 282 -0.57 -36.42 19.80
N VAL A 283 0.73 -36.65 19.62
CA VAL A 283 1.51 -36.52 18.38
C VAL A 283 2.02 -37.89 17.93
N ILE A 284 2.35 -38.05 16.65
CA ILE A 284 2.91 -39.31 16.12
C ILE A 284 4.44 -39.19 16.08
N VAL A 285 5.14 -39.95 16.91
CA VAL A 285 6.62 -40.00 16.96
C VAL A 285 7.05 -41.45 16.81
N ASN A 286 7.87 -41.72 15.78
CA ASN A 286 8.32 -43.08 15.42
C ASN A 286 7.17 -44.09 15.27
N GLY A 287 6.10 -43.64 14.61
CA GLY A 287 4.86 -44.40 14.44
C GLY A 287 4.04 -44.61 15.71
N LYS A 288 4.40 -44.05 16.88
CA LYS A 288 3.62 -44.20 18.11
C LYS A 288 2.94 -42.89 18.49
N LEU A 289 1.77 -42.98 19.10
CA LEU A 289 1.13 -41.83 19.73
C LEU A 289 1.81 -41.54 21.06
N GLN A 290 2.29 -40.32 21.25
CA GLN A 290 2.97 -39.84 22.46
C GLN A 290 2.46 -38.43 22.77
N PRO A 291 2.43 -37.99 24.05
CA PRO A 291 2.18 -36.59 24.37
C PRO A 291 3.24 -35.68 23.73
N GLY A 292 2.81 -34.58 23.12
CA GLY A 292 3.70 -33.58 22.55
C GLY A 292 2.96 -32.28 22.21
N THR A 293 3.72 -31.21 21.99
CA THR A 293 3.15 -29.89 21.67
C THR A 293 2.66 -29.85 20.22
N GLY A 294 1.47 -29.32 19.98
CA GLY A 294 0.97 -29.14 18.60
C GLY A 294 0.25 -30.36 18.02
N GLY A 295 -0.01 -31.40 18.81
CA GLY A 295 -0.83 -32.53 18.36
C GLY A 295 -2.16 -32.08 17.76
N GLY A 296 -2.41 -32.46 16.51
CA GLY A 296 -3.58 -32.06 15.73
C GLY A 296 -3.31 -31.15 14.52
N ILE A 297 -2.18 -30.42 14.48
CA ILE A 297 -1.91 -29.47 13.39
C ILE A 297 -1.88 -30.14 12.00
N CYS A 298 -1.41 -31.38 11.86
CA CYS A 298 -1.41 -32.09 10.58
C CYS A 298 -2.82 -32.36 10.01
N GLN A 299 -3.88 -32.26 10.83
CA GLN A 299 -5.25 -32.34 10.32
C GLN A 299 -5.59 -31.10 9.48
N VAL A 300 -5.02 -29.93 9.78
CA VAL A 300 -5.23 -28.71 8.99
C VAL A 300 -4.52 -28.78 7.65
N SER A 301 -3.23 -29.16 7.60
CA SER A 301 -2.52 -29.42 6.33
C SER A 301 -3.23 -30.48 5.49
N SER A 302 -3.71 -31.58 6.10
CA SER A 302 -4.43 -32.63 5.36
C SER A 302 -5.78 -32.16 4.82
N THR A 303 -6.49 -31.31 5.55
CA THR A 303 -7.78 -30.74 5.10
C THR A 303 -7.55 -29.72 3.98
N LEU A 304 -6.49 -28.91 4.09
CA LEU A 304 -6.07 -27.97 3.06
C LEU A 304 -5.60 -28.70 1.78
N TYR A 305 -4.84 -29.78 1.91
CA TYR A 305 -4.41 -30.64 0.81
C TYR A 305 -5.61 -31.19 0.01
N ASN A 306 -6.63 -31.68 0.69
CA ASN A 306 -7.83 -32.17 0.03
C ASN A 306 -8.63 -31.05 -0.66
N ALA A 307 -8.71 -29.86 -0.05
CA ALA A 307 -9.30 -28.70 -0.72
C ALA A 307 -8.49 -28.30 -1.97
N ALA A 308 -7.16 -28.30 -1.88
CA ALA A 308 -6.28 -27.97 -3.00
C ALA A 308 -6.44 -28.93 -4.18
N LEU A 309 -6.41 -30.25 -3.92
CA LEU A 309 -6.62 -31.27 -4.95
C LEU A 309 -7.99 -31.19 -5.61
N ARG A 310 -9.04 -30.92 -4.83
CA ARG A 310 -10.42 -30.79 -5.33
C ARG A 310 -10.64 -29.52 -6.17
N SER A 311 -9.69 -28.58 -6.13
CA SER A 311 -9.63 -27.39 -6.98
C SER A 311 -8.59 -27.52 -8.11
N GLY A 312 -7.92 -28.67 -8.25
CA GLY A 312 -6.88 -28.85 -9.27
C GLY A 312 -5.63 -27.98 -9.05
N LEU A 313 -5.37 -27.55 -7.82
CA LEU A 313 -4.16 -26.82 -7.49
C LEU A 313 -2.93 -27.75 -7.55
N GLU A 314 -1.82 -27.21 -8.04
CA GLU A 314 -0.56 -27.96 -8.15
C GLU A 314 0.06 -28.18 -6.77
N ILE A 315 0.29 -29.44 -6.40
CA ILE A 315 0.95 -29.81 -5.15
C ILE A 315 2.47 -29.76 -5.35
N VAL A 316 3.14 -28.88 -4.61
CA VAL A 316 4.59 -28.64 -4.71
C VAL A 316 5.34 -29.56 -3.75
N GLU A 317 4.82 -29.73 -2.53
CA GLU A 317 5.44 -30.57 -1.51
C GLU A 317 4.34 -31.25 -0.70
N ARG A 318 4.42 -32.57 -0.57
CA ARG A 318 3.52 -33.35 0.26
C ARG A 318 4.17 -34.67 0.67
N ARG A 319 3.93 -35.09 1.92
CA ARG A 319 4.30 -36.41 2.44
C ARG A 319 3.16 -37.00 3.28
N ASN A 320 3.00 -38.33 3.27
CA ASN A 320 2.06 -39.03 4.15
C ASN A 320 2.63 -39.21 5.57
N HIS A 321 1.74 -39.40 6.53
CA HIS A 321 2.06 -39.79 7.90
C HIS A 321 2.68 -41.18 7.94
N SER A 322 3.46 -41.43 9.00
CA SER A 322 4.01 -42.74 9.30
C SER A 322 2.94 -43.78 9.65
N LEU A 323 1.79 -43.33 10.18
CA LEU A 323 0.60 -44.13 10.45
C LEU A 323 -0.64 -43.57 9.75
N PRO A 324 -1.60 -44.44 9.37
CA PRO A 324 -2.91 -43.98 8.89
C PRO A 324 -3.61 -43.11 9.93
N VAL A 325 -4.13 -41.96 9.48
CA VAL A 325 -5.00 -41.09 10.29
C VAL A 325 -6.46 -41.53 10.19
N SER A 326 -7.24 -41.32 11.25
CA SER A 326 -8.64 -41.78 11.32
C SER A 326 -9.65 -40.84 10.66
N TYR A 327 -9.29 -39.57 10.50
CA TYR A 327 -10.20 -38.53 10.00
C TYR A 327 -10.22 -38.42 8.46
N LEU A 328 -9.44 -39.24 7.75
CA LEU A 328 -9.35 -39.26 6.28
C LEU A 328 -9.12 -40.68 5.74
N PRO A 329 -9.50 -40.94 4.47
CA PRO A 329 -9.03 -42.12 3.76
C PRO A 329 -7.51 -42.17 3.69
N LYS A 330 -6.94 -43.38 3.68
CA LYS A 330 -5.49 -43.56 3.49
C LYS A 330 -5.06 -42.97 2.15
N GLY A 331 -3.87 -42.40 2.12
CA GLY A 331 -3.26 -41.78 0.96
C GLY A 331 -3.77 -40.36 0.65
N GLN A 332 -4.62 -39.80 1.51
CA GLN A 332 -5.19 -38.44 1.35
C GLN A 332 -4.74 -37.48 2.45
N ASP A 333 -3.77 -37.86 3.27
CA ASP A 333 -3.21 -37.06 4.34
C ASP A 333 -1.96 -36.27 3.88
N ALA A 334 -1.64 -35.20 4.57
CA ALA A 334 -0.43 -34.41 4.36
C ALA A 334 0.19 -34.05 5.73
N THR A 335 1.35 -34.63 6.02
CA THR A 335 2.09 -34.41 7.26
C THR A 335 2.80 -33.06 7.25
N PHE A 336 3.00 -32.52 8.45
CA PHE A 336 3.93 -31.43 8.72
C PHE A 336 4.84 -31.83 9.89
N ALA A 337 6.12 -31.50 9.78
CA ALA A 337 7.11 -31.65 10.85
C ALA A 337 8.12 -30.50 10.70
N GLU A 338 8.18 -29.61 11.69
CA GLU A 338 8.96 -28.38 11.61
C GLU A 338 10.44 -28.65 11.29
N GLY A 339 10.95 -28.04 10.22
CA GLY A 339 12.33 -28.23 9.75
C GLY A 339 12.57 -29.45 8.85
N TYR A 340 11.58 -30.34 8.68
CA TYR A 340 11.79 -31.63 7.98
C TYR A 340 10.75 -31.98 6.93
N ILE A 341 9.46 -31.74 7.21
CA ILE A 341 8.36 -32.04 6.29
C ILE A 341 7.45 -30.81 6.23
N ASN A 342 7.19 -30.31 5.03
CA ASN A 342 6.22 -29.26 4.81
C ASN A 342 5.11 -29.71 3.85
N PHE A 343 4.01 -28.95 3.86
CA PHE A 343 2.96 -29.04 2.86
C PHE A 343 2.90 -27.73 2.07
N ARG A 344 3.05 -27.82 0.74
CA ARG A 344 3.07 -26.67 -0.16
C ARG A 344 2.26 -26.94 -1.42
N PHE A 345 1.53 -25.93 -1.87
CA PHE A 345 0.84 -25.96 -3.16
C PHE A 345 0.95 -24.61 -3.85
N ARG A 346 0.86 -24.59 -5.18
CA ARG A 346 0.92 -23.39 -6.01
C ARG A 346 -0.47 -22.95 -6.44
N ASN A 347 -0.70 -21.65 -6.44
CA ASN A 347 -1.84 -21.07 -7.13
C ASN A 347 -1.60 -20.99 -8.65
N ASN A 348 -1.88 -22.08 -9.35
CA ASN A 348 -1.80 -22.16 -10.81
C ASN A 348 -3.10 -21.72 -11.53
N THR A 349 -4.00 -20.99 -10.86
CA THR A 349 -5.31 -20.60 -11.44
C THR A 349 -5.26 -19.37 -12.37
N GLY A 350 -4.15 -18.61 -12.35
CA GLY A 350 -4.00 -17.36 -13.09
C GLY A 350 -4.68 -16.14 -12.45
N LYS A 351 -5.45 -16.33 -11.36
CA LYS A 351 -6.09 -15.27 -10.56
C LYS A 351 -5.75 -15.44 -9.08
N HIS A 352 -6.12 -14.48 -8.24
CA HIS A 352 -5.89 -14.62 -6.80
C HIS A 352 -6.78 -15.73 -6.23
N LEU A 353 -6.35 -16.29 -5.11
CA LEU A 353 -7.10 -17.26 -4.32
C LEU A 353 -7.21 -16.78 -2.88
N ILE A 354 -8.36 -16.93 -2.25
CA ILE A 354 -8.52 -16.72 -0.80
C ILE A 354 -8.76 -18.07 -0.13
N ILE A 355 -8.02 -18.34 0.93
CA ILE A 355 -8.19 -19.50 1.79
C ILE A 355 -8.95 -19.05 3.03
N LYS A 356 -10.14 -19.63 3.25
CA LYS A 356 -10.89 -19.49 4.49
C LYS A 356 -10.82 -20.80 5.25
N SER A 357 -10.59 -20.73 6.55
CA SER A 357 -10.56 -21.92 7.41
C SER A 357 -11.18 -21.61 8.76
N GLU A 358 -11.97 -22.56 9.26
CA GLU A 358 -12.66 -22.42 10.54
C GLU A 358 -12.87 -23.78 11.20
N VAL A 359 -12.90 -23.79 12.54
CA VAL A 359 -13.37 -24.92 13.33
C VAL A 359 -14.71 -24.53 13.94
N LYS A 360 -15.78 -25.21 13.53
CA LYS A 360 -17.13 -24.99 14.07
C LYS A 360 -17.81 -26.33 14.32
N GLY A 361 -18.45 -26.49 15.47
CA GLY A 361 -19.19 -27.72 15.80
C GLY A 361 -18.32 -28.99 15.69
N ARG A 362 -17.06 -28.93 16.16
CA ARG A 362 -16.07 -30.03 16.06
C ARG A 362 -15.76 -30.47 14.63
N THR A 363 -15.97 -29.58 13.67
CA THR A 363 -15.63 -29.80 12.26
C THR A 363 -14.67 -28.72 11.81
N LEU A 364 -13.50 -29.12 11.31
CA LEU A 364 -12.59 -28.24 10.60
C LEU A 364 -13.06 -28.14 9.15
N THR A 365 -13.21 -26.92 8.64
CA THR A 365 -13.60 -26.67 7.25
C THR A 365 -12.60 -25.73 6.60
N VAL A 366 -12.14 -26.08 5.41
CA VAL A 366 -11.36 -25.22 4.53
C VAL A 366 -12.19 -24.93 3.28
N LYS A 367 -12.28 -23.66 2.91
CA LYS A 367 -12.98 -23.16 1.72
C LYS A 367 -11.99 -22.35 0.89
N LEU A 368 -11.99 -22.58 -0.42
CA LEU A 368 -11.18 -21.80 -1.36
C LEU A 368 -12.10 -20.90 -2.17
N PHE A 369 -11.74 -19.62 -2.29
CA PHE A 369 -12.48 -18.62 -3.06
C PHE A 369 -11.61 -18.05 -4.17
N GLY A 370 -12.19 -17.81 -5.34
CA GLY A 370 -11.46 -17.34 -6.53
C GLY A 370 -12.30 -17.47 -7.80
N THR A 371 -11.63 -17.42 -8.95
CA THR A 371 -12.21 -17.71 -10.27
C THR A 371 -11.75 -19.10 -10.73
N PHE A 372 -12.70 -19.99 -11.01
CA PHE A 372 -12.42 -21.34 -11.49
C PHE A 372 -13.54 -21.81 -12.43
N PRO A 373 -13.25 -22.65 -13.44
CA PRO A 373 -14.28 -23.21 -14.32
C PRO A 373 -15.39 -23.90 -13.52
N ARG A 374 -16.66 -23.63 -13.87
CA ARG A 374 -17.82 -24.20 -13.15
C ARG A 374 -18.07 -25.66 -13.46
N ASN A 375 -17.62 -26.11 -14.62
CA ASN A 375 -17.84 -27.46 -15.13
C ASN A 375 -16.69 -28.43 -14.85
N VAL A 376 -15.63 -27.98 -14.17
CA VAL A 376 -14.46 -28.80 -13.84
C VAL A 376 -14.51 -29.19 -12.36
N THR A 377 -14.46 -30.49 -12.09
CA THR A 377 -14.36 -31.03 -10.72
C THR A 377 -13.32 -32.14 -10.64
N TYR A 378 -12.85 -32.43 -9.43
CA TYR A 378 -11.89 -33.51 -9.18
C TYR A 378 -12.40 -34.44 -8.07
N SER A 379 -12.24 -35.74 -8.28
CA SER A 379 -12.49 -36.78 -7.28
C SER A 379 -11.21 -37.53 -6.95
N LEU A 380 -11.12 -38.04 -5.72
CA LEU A 380 -10.00 -38.84 -5.25
C LEU A 380 -10.48 -40.25 -4.93
N GLU A 381 -9.68 -41.24 -5.30
CA GLU A 381 -9.90 -42.66 -4.99
C GLU A 381 -8.59 -43.26 -4.47
N SER A 382 -8.64 -43.85 -3.27
CA SER A 382 -7.48 -44.53 -2.67
C SER A 382 -7.68 -46.03 -2.67
N ARG A 383 -6.64 -46.79 -3.03
CA ARG A 383 -6.66 -48.27 -3.05
C ARG A 383 -5.46 -48.82 -2.28
N THR A 384 -5.73 -49.69 -1.31
CA THR A 384 -4.67 -50.47 -0.66
C THR A 384 -4.19 -51.54 -1.63
N VAL A 385 -2.93 -51.45 -2.04
CA VAL A 385 -2.30 -52.41 -2.96
C VAL A 385 -1.48 -53.47 -2.23
N GLU A 386 -1.09 -53.22 -0.99
CA GLU A 386 -0.33 -54.16 -0.17
C GLU A 386 -0.66 -53.96 1.32
N VAL A 387 -0.71 -55.07 2.07
CA VAL A 387 -0.86 -55.08 3.52
C VAL A 387 0.44 -55.62 4.11
N LEU A 388 1.09 -54.83 4.98
CA LEU A 388 2.37 -55.16 5.58
C LEU A 388 2.13 -55.73 6.99
N PRO A 389 2.27 -57.05 7.22
CA PRO A 389 2.07 -57.61 8.55
C PRO A 389 3.17 -57.13 9.52
N PRO A 390 2.85 -56.96 10.83
CA PRO A 390 3.85 -56.59 11.82
C PRO A 390 4.86 -57.73 12.03
N THR A 391 6.16 -57.39 12.11
CA THR A 391 7.24 -58.34 12.42
C THR A 391 7.51 -58.39 13.94
N ASP A 392 8.02 -59.52 14.44
CA ASP A 392 8.37 -59.67 15.86
C ASP A 392 9.75 -59.06 16.20
N LYS A 393 9.83 -58.37 17.35
CA LYS A 393 11.06 -57.97 18.02
C LYS A 393 11.07 -58.58 19.42
N TYR A 394 12.06 -59.44 19.68
CA TYR A 394 12.23 -60.04 21.01
C TYR A 394 13.11 -59.17 21.89
N VAL A 395 12.71 -59.01 23.15
CA VAL A 395 13.50 -58.36 24.20
C VAL A 395 13.63 -59.32 25.39
N SER A 396 14.80 -59.35 26.02
CA SER A 396 15.04 -60.23 27.16
C SER A 396 14.34 -59.72 28.42
N ASP A 397 13.64 -60.60 29.14
CA ASP A 397 12.99 -60.27 30.42
C ASP A 397 13.18 -61.45 31.39
N ALA A 398 14.07 -61.26 32.37
CA ALA A 398 14.41 -62.30 33.35
C ALA A 398 13.32 -62.49 34.43
N SER A 399 12.33 -61.59 34.52
CA SER A 399 11.21 -61.71 35.47
C SER A 399 10.18 -62.75 35.05
N LEU A 400 10.18 -63.16 33.78
CA LEU A 400 9.30 -64.22 33.28
C LEU A 400 9.87 -65.61 33.65
N PRO A 401 9.04 -66.64 33.84
CA PRO A 401 9.51 -68.01 33.92
C PRO A 401 10.35 -68.39 32.69
N LYS A 402 11.32 -69.31 32.83
CA LYS A 402 12.16 -69.77 31.71
C LYS A 402 11.28 -70.28 30.55
N GLY A 403 11.52 -69.78 29.34
CA GLY A 403 10.70 -70.07 28.16
C GLY A 403 9.37 -69.30 28.10
N GLY A 404 9.02 -68.57 29.16
CA GLY A 404 7.85 -67.70 29.20
C GLY A 404 7.99 -66.49 28.30
N THR A 405 6.87 -66.06 27.72
CA THR A 405 6.77 -64.89 26.84
C THR A 405 5.67 -63.95 27.30
N ARG A 406 5.88 -62.64 27.13
CA ARG A 406 4.85 -61.60 27.35
C ARG A 406 4.89 -60.59 26.22
N VAL A 407 3.77 -60.34 25.57
CA VAL A 407 3.68 -59.29 24.54
C VAL A 407 3.71 -57.93 25.24
N LEU A 408 4.75 -57.14 24.97
CA LEU A 408 4.88 -55.76 25.48
C LEU A 408 4.19 -54.76 24.56
N GLN A 409 4.08 -55.06 23.26
CA GLN A 409 3.42 -54.23 22.27
C GLN A 409 2.87 -55.11 21.15
N SER A 410 1.58 -55.03 20.83
CA SER A 410 0.91 -55.92 19.88
C SER A 410 1.31 -55.77 18.40
N GLY A 411 2.14 -54.78 18.06
CA GLY A 411 2.44 -54.42 16.67
C GLY A 411 1.24 -53.76 15.97
N LYS A 412 1.47 -53.18 14.80
CA LYS A 412 0.40 -52.63 13.95
C LYS A 412 0.68 -52.95 12.50
N THR A 413 -0.37 -53.30 11.78
CA THR A 413 -0.32 -53.55 10.34
C THR A 413 -0.01 -52.27 9.58
N GLY A 414 0.91 -52.38 8.62
CA GLY A 414 1.22 -51.33 7.66
C GLY A 414 0.47 -51.51 6.35
N TYR A 415 0.54 -50.52 5.47
CA TYR A 415 -0.19 -50.49 4.20
C TYR A 415 0.62 -49.80 3.13
N VAL A 416 0.52 -50.29 1.91
CA VAL A 416 0.89 -49.53 0.72
C VAL A 416 -0.39 -49.12 0.01
N VAL A 417 -0.54 -47.83 -0.27
CA VAL A 417 -1.78 -47.26 -0.80
C VAL A 417 -1.47 -46.43 -2.03
N GLU A 418 -2.16 -46.70 -3.13
CA GLU A 418 -2.14 -45.84 -4.31
C GLU A 418 -3.37 -44.93 -4.32
N THR A 419 -3.15 -43.63 -4.49
CA THR A 419 -4.22 -42.63 -4.64
C THR A 419 -4.28 -42.19 -6.08
N TYR A 420 -5.48 -42.15 -6.65
CA TYR A 420 -5.78 -41.68 -8.00
C TYR A 420 -6.64 -40.42 -7.92
N ILE A 421 -6.38 -39.46 -8.80
CA ILE A 421 -7.20 -38.28 -9.00
C ILE A 421 -7.89 -38.37 -10.37
N THR A 422 -9.20 -38.13 -10.41
CA THR A 422 -9.97 -38.12 -11.65
C THR A 422 -10.50 -36.72 -11.90
N ARG A 423 -10.18 -36.14 -13.06
CA ARG A 423 -10.71 -34.87 -13.54
C ARG A 423 -12.00 -35.10 -14.32
N TYR A 424 -13.04 -34.35 -13.96
CA TYR A 424 -14.32 -34.36 -14.66
C TYR A 424 -14.54 -33.02 -15.36
N VAL A 425 -15.11 -33.07 -16.56
CA VAL A 425 -15.57 -31.90 -17.31
C VAL A 425 -17.00 -32.16 -17.73
N ASP A 426 -17.92 -31.26 -17.37
CA ASP A 426 -19.36 -31.41 -17.59
C ASP A 426 -19.89 -32.74 -17.01
N GLY A 427 -19.38 -33.11 -15.82
CA GLY A 427 -19.74 -34.36 -15.13
C GLY A 427 -19.15 -35.64 -15.73
N LYS A 428 -18.44 -35.57 -16.87
CA LYS A 428 -17.82 -36.74 -17.53
C LYS A 428 -16.36 -36.86 -17.13
N ALA A 429 -15.94 -38.07 -16.75
CA ALA A 429 -14.53 -38.36 -16.48
C ALA A 429 -13.70 -38.13 -17.75
N LYS A 430 -12.65 -37.31 -17.65
CA LYS A 430 -11.75 -36.98 -18.78
C LYS A 430 -10.38 -37.59 -18.61
N GLU A 431 -9.86 -37.58 -17.39
CA GLU A 431 -8.49 -38.01 -17.11
C GLU A 431 -8.45 -38.63 -15.72
N LYS A 432 -7.77 -39.78 -15.59
CA LYS A 432 -7.48 -40.43 -14.32
C LYS A 432 -5.97 -40.64 -14.22
N THR A 433 -5.37 -40.05 -13.20
CA THR A 433 -3.91 -40.05 -13.03
C THR A 433 -3.58 -40.58 -11.63
N LYS A 434 -2.53 -41.40 -11.53
CA LYS A 434 -2.00 -41.82 -10.23
C LYS A 434 -1.35 -40.61 -9.57
N LEU A 435 -1.91 -40.19 -8.43
CA LEU A 435 -1.47 -39.04 -7.66
C LEU A 435 -0.28 -39.40 -6.75
N SER A 436 -0.38 -40.52 -6.02
CA SER A 436 0.67 -40.94 -5.09
C SER A 436 0.67 -42.46 -4.88
N ARG A 437 1.79 -42.96 -4.37
CA ARG A 437 1.93 -44.29 -3.79
C ARG A 437 2.56 -44.14 -2.41
N ASP A 438 1.74 -44.25 -1.38
CA ASP A 438 2.11 -43.99 0.01
C ASP A 438 2.40 -45.28 0.76
N VAL A 439 3.40 -45.24 1.63
CA VAL A 439 3.77 -46.38 2.49
C VAL A 439 3.58 -45.99 3.95
N TYR A 440 2.73 -46.73 4.63
CA TYR A 440 2.55 -46.70 6.08
C TYR A 440 3.23 -47.94 6.65
N TYR A 441 4.37 -47.77 7.31
CA TYR A 441 5.17 -48.92 7.77
C TYR A 441 4.48 -49.68 8.90
N ALA A 442 4.59 -51.00 8.86
CA ALA A 442 4.12 -51.86 9.93
C ALA A 442 4.95 -51.62 11.21
N GLN A 443 4.28 -51.57 12.36
CA GLN A 443 4.96 -51.47 13.65
C GLN A 443 5.25 -52.85 14.19
N LYS A 444 6.49 -53.06 14.62
CA LYS A 444 6.91 -54.34 15.20
C LYS A 444 6.08 -54.71 16.43
N ARG A 445 5.75 -55.99 16.56
CA ARG A 445 5.24 -56.58 17.80
C ARG A 445 6.43 -56.82 18.72
N VAL A 446 6.40 -56.29 19.94
CA VAL A 446 7.50 -56.44 20.90
C VAL A 446 7.14 -57.54 21.89
N ILE A 447 7.96 -58.59 21.97
CA ILE A 447 7.73 -59.76 22.80
C ILE A 447 8.88 -59.88 23.80
N ALA A 448 8.56 -59.77 25.09
CA ALA A 448 9.47 -60.13 26.17
C ALA A 448 9.61 -61.66 26.24
N ILE A 449 10.84 -62.17 26.40
CA ILE A 449 11.12 -63.60 26.53
C ILE A 449 12.25 -63.86 27.53
N ASN A 450 12.08 -64.84 28.41
CA ASN A 450 13.20 -65.35 29.22
C ASN A 450 13.88 -66.53 28.52
N ARG A 451 15.05 -66.27 27.92
CA ARG A 451 15.85 -67.29 27.20
C ARG A 451 16.70 -68.19 28.12
N GLY A 452 16.63 -68.01 29.44
CA GLY A 452 17.19 -68.96 30.40
C GLY A 452 18.71 -69.16 30.30
N GLY A 453 19.48 -68.09 30.13
CA GLY A 453 20.94 -68.12 30.33
C GLY A 453 21.83 -68.28 29.08
N MET A 454 21.37 -67.95 27.87
CA MET A 454 22.29 -67.65 26.75
C MET A 454 22.26 -66.16 26.41
N SER A 455 23.16 -65.42 27.06
CA SER A 455 23.47 -64.04 26.73
C SER A 455 24.34 -63.99 25.48
N LYS A 456 23.79 -63.52 24.36
CA LYS A 456 24.53 -62.53 23.57
C LYS A 456 23.89 -61.19 23.90
N SER A 457 24.58 -60.45 24.75
CA SER A 457 24.35 -59.03 25.00
C SER A 457 24.18 -58.30 23.67
N THR A 458 22.96 -57.93 23.32
CA THR A 458 22.73 -56.77 22.47
C THR A 458 22.71 -55.59 23.41
N LEU A 459 23.81 -54.84 23.41
CA LEU A 459 23.91 -53.52 24.03
C LEU A 459 22.66 -52.68 23.69
N PRO A 460 22.20 -51.79 24.59
CA PRO A 460 21.20 -50.81 24.23
C PRO A 460 21.74 -50.02 23.04
N GLU A 461 20.93 -49.91 21.97
CA GLU A 461 21.18 -48.98 20.87
C GLU A 461 21.59 -47.65 21.50
N SER A 462 22.75 -47.11 21.11
CA SER A 462 23.14 -45.73 21.42
C SER A 462 21.94 -44.82 21.20
N PRO A 463 21.74 -43.75 22.00
CA PRO A 463 20.62 -42.85 21.80
C PRO A 463 20.68 -42.32 20.37
N GLY A 464 19.89 -42.94 19.49
CA GLY A 464 19.79 -42.54 18.11
C GLY A 464 19.33 -41.09 18.11
N ARG A 465 19.86 -40.29 17.18
CA ARG A 465 19.49 -38.88 17.00
C ARG A 465 18.00 -38.69 17.26
N GLN A 466 17.67 -37.63 18.00
CA GLN A 466 16.30 -37.32 18.38
C GLN A 466 15.41 -37.37 17.13
N LEU A 467 14.51 -38.36 17.10
CA LEU A 467 13.59 -38.56 15.99
C LEU A 467 12.54 -37.46 16.02
N VAL A 468 12.28 -36.88 14.85
CA VAL A 468 11.28 -35.83 14.68
C VAL A 468 9.90 -36.49 14.54
N GLU A 469 8.83 -35.72 14.79
CA GLU A 469 7.46 -36.10 14.47
C GLU A 469 7.35 -36.78 13.09
N ASP A 470 6.58 -37.86 13.02
CA ASP A 470 6.42 -38.76 11.88
C ASP A 470 7.67 -39.54 11.40
N GLY A 471 8.71 -39.65 12.24
CA GLY A 471 9.79 -40.63 12.06
C GLY A 471 10.87 -40.21 11.07
N VAL A 472 10.98 -38.92 10.77
CA VAL A 472 12.14 -38.38 10.04
C VAL A 472 13.33 -38.30 11.00
N LYS A 473 14.49 -38.76 10.54
CA LYS A 473 15.75 -38.64 11.30
C LYS A 473 16.22 -37.19 11.23
N GLY A 474 16.50 -36.59 12.39
CA GLY A 474 17.19 -35.29 12.47
C GLY A 474 18.52 -35.33 11.70
N GLN A 475 18.80 -34.29 10.91
CA GLN A 475 20.08 -34.18 10.18
C GLN A 475 21.25 -34.05 11.15
#